data_AF-A0A7K0Y7N2-F1
#
_entry.id   AF-A0A7K0Y7N2-F1
#
_cell.length_a   1.000
_cell.length_b   1.000
_cell.length_c   1.000
_cell.angle_alpha   90.00
_cell.angle_beta   90.00
_cell.angle_gamma   90.00
#
_symmetry.space_group_name_H-M   'P 1'
#
loop_
_entity.id
_entity.type
_entity.pdbx_description
1 polymer ?
#
loop_
_entity_poly.entity_id
_entity_poly.type
_entity_poly.pdbx_seq_one_letter_code
_entity_poly.pdbx_strand_id
1 'polypeptide(L)'
;MTSPAHDPVRARREKIANLNLLANRIGYLLWAFAIACFIMAFAFGFQGPLVTAVIVLLVAGSILLAPSIIIGYAVKAAERDDREKGL
;
A
#
# COMPACT_ATOMS: atom_id res chain seq x y z
N MET A 1 -27.94 16.34 -17.22
CA MET A 1 -28.04 16.09 -15.76
C MET A 1 -27.63 14.65 -15.53
N THR A 2 -26.37 14.39 -15.17
CA THR A 2 -25.91 13.03 -14.81
C THR A 2 -26.54 12.67 -13.48
N SER A 3 -27.33 11.61 -13.45
CA SER A 3 -28.03 11.17 -12.24
C SER A 3 -27.01 10.91 -11.10
N PRO A 4 -27.24 11.41 -9.87
CA PRO A 4 -26.31 11.25 -8.74
C PRO A 4 -26.03 9.77 -8.37
N ALA A 5 -26.81 8.83 -8.90
CA ALA A 5 -26.62 7.39 -8.71
C ALA A 5 -25.50 6.76 -9.58
N HIS A 6 -24.85 7.51 -10.48
CA HIS A 6 -23.79 6.99 -11.33
C HIS A 6 -22.74 8.07 -11.65
N ASP A 7 -21.99 8.52 -10.63
CA ASP A 7 -20.80 9.35 -10.87
C ASP A 7 -19.61 8.45 -11.30
N PRO A 8 -19.17 8.50 -12.57
CA PRO A 8 -18.05 7.69 -13.05
C PRO A 8 -16.72 8.04 -12.34
N VAL A 9 -16.60 9.25 -11.78
CA VAL A 9 -15.40 9.67 -11.05
C VAL A 9 -15.33 8.98 -9.69
N ARG A 10 -16.46 8.83 -8.98
CA ARG A 10 -16.56 8.04 -7.75
C ARG A 10 -16.23 6.57 -7.98
N ALA A 11 -16.83 5.96 -8.99
CA ALA A 11 -16.53 4.57 -9.34
C ALA A 11 -15.04 4.33 -9.67
N ARG A 12 -14.37 5.31 -10.31
CA ARG A 12 -12.93 5.23 -10.57
C ARG A 12 -12.10 5.42 -9.30
N ARG A 13 -12.50 6.32 -8.40
CA ARG A 13 -11.86 6.54 -7.10
C ARG A 13 -11.93 5.29 -6.22
N GLU A 14 -13.07 4.62 -6.14
CA GLU A 14 -13.22 3.36 -5.41
C GLU A 14 -12.31 2.26 -5.94
N LYS A 15 -12.19 2.12 -7.27
CA LYS A 15 -11.25 1.16 -7.88
C LYS A 15 -9.81 1.46 -7.47
N ILE A 16 -9.40 2.73 -7.52
CA ILE A 16 -8.06 3.16 -7.09
C ILE A 16 -7.87 2.89 -5.60
N ALA A 17 -8.87 3.16 -4.77
CA ALA A 17 -8.85 2.89 -3.34
C ALA A 17 -8.64 1.40 -3.05
N ASN A 18 -9.38 0.52 -3.73
CA ASN A 18 -9.27 -0.92 -3.57
C ASN A 18 -7.90 -1.46 -4.02
N LEU A 19 -7.40 -1.00 -5.17
CA LEU A 19 -6.04 -1.33 -5.63
C LEU A 19 -4.99 -0.84 -4.62
N ASN A 20 -5.20 0.35 -4.06
CA ASN A 20 -4.30 0.91 -3.06
C ASN A 20 -4.32 0.12 -1.74
N LEU A 21 -5.48 -0.37 -1.31
CA LEU A 21 -5.59 -1.23 -0.14
C LEU A 21 -4.84 -2.56 -0.34
N LEU A 22 -4.94 -3.14 -1.54
CA LEU A 22 -4.18 -4.35 -1.89
C LEU A 22 -2.67 -4.08 -1.90
N ALA A 23 -2.23 -2.99 -2.52
CA ALA A 23 -0.82 -2.58 -2.53
C ALA A 23 -0.27 -2.38 -1.12
N ASN A 24 -1.02 -1.69 -0.24
CA ASN A 24 -0.64 -1.54 1.17
C ASN A 24 -0.50 -2.89 1.88
N ARG A 25 -1.49 -3.79 1.74
CA ARG A 25 -1.43 -5.12 2.37
C ARG A 25 -0.21 -5.92 1.91
N ILE A 26 0.05 -5.95 0.61
CA ILE A 26 1.21 -6.64 0.04
C ILE A 26 2.50 -6.00 0.57
N GLY A 27 2.59 -4.67 0.60
CA GLY A 27 3.75 -3.95 1.10
C GLY A 27 4.05 -4.26 2.57
N TYR A 28 3.01 -4.31 3.41
CA TYR A 28 3.17 -4.70 4.81
C TYR A 28 3.54 -6.18 4.99
N LEU A 29 3.01 -7.08 4.15
CA LEU A 29 3.40 -8.48 4.17
C LEU A 29 4.88 -8.66 3.77
N LEU A 30 5.36 -7.92 2.76
CA LEU A 30 6.78 -7.92 2.39
C LEU A 30 7.65 -7.44 3.54
N TRP A 31 7.23 -6.39 4.25
CA TRP A 31 7.93 -5.92 5.45
C TRP A 31 7.93 -6.94 6.59
N ALA A 32 6.78 -7.56 6.88
CA ALA A 32 6.69 -8.62 7.89
C ALA A 32 7.59 -9.81 7.54
N PHE A 33 7.64 -10.19 6.25
CA PHE A 33 8.50 -11.25 5.77
C PHE A 33 9.98 -10.86 5.84
N ALA A 34 10.33 -9.60 5.53
CA ALA A 34 11.69 -9.08 5.70
C ALA A 34 12.15 -9.18 7.16
N ILE A 35 11.28 -8.83 8.10
CA ILE A 35 11.55 -8.95 9.55
C ILE A 35 11.76 -10.42 9.94
N ALA A 36 10.93 -11.34 9.44
CA ALA A 36 11.10 -12.77 9.70
C ALA A 36 12.44 -13.29 9.15
N CYS A 37 12.80 -12.93 7.91
CA CYS A 37 14.09 -13.25 7.32
C CYS A 37 15.26 -12.66 8.12
N PHE A 38 15.13 -11.44 8.63
CA PHE A 38 16.14 -10.82 9.47
C PHE A 38 16.33 -11.55 10.79
N ILE A 39 15.24 -11.96 11.46
CA ILE A 39 15.30 -12.74 12.70
C ILE A 39 15.96 -14.11 12.44
N MET A 40 15.64 -14.78 11.33
CA MET A 40 16.31 -16.01 10.93
C MET A 40 17.80 -15.77 10.66
N ALA A 41 18.14 -14.72 9.91
CA ALA A 41 19.53 -14.35 9.65
C ALA A 41 20.29 -14.12 10.96
N PHE A 42 19.69 -13.41 11.92
CA PHE A 42 20.27 -13.19 13.24
C PHE A 42 20.52 -14.51 13.99
N ALA A 43 19.56 -15.45 13.96
CA ALA A 43 19.71 -16.76 14.61
C ALA A 43 20.78 -17.65 13.96
N PHE A 44 20.98 -17.56 12.64
CA PHE A 44 21.90 -18.42 11.87
C PHE A 44 23.22 -17.74 11.45
N GLY A 45 23.52 -16.55 11.98
CA GLY A 45 24.81 -15.87 11.77
C GLY A 45 24.94 -15.11 10.45
N PHE A 46 23.86 -14.51 9.94
CA PHE A 46 23.82 -13.61 8.78
C PHE A 46 24.39 -14.21 7.48
N GLN A 47 23.84 -15.36 7.07
CA GLN A 47 24.20 -15.99 5.79
C GLN A 47 23.87 -15.08 4.59
N GLY A 48 24.77 -15.01 3.61
CA GLY A 48 24.65 -14.13 2.44
C GLY A 48 23.30 -14.19 1.71
N PRO A 49 22.72 -15.37 1.42
CA PRO A 49 21.40 -15.46 0.79
C PRO A 49 20.26 -14.85 1.61
N LEU A 50 20.27 -15.04 2.94
CA LEU A 50 19.24 -14.48 3.83
C LEU A 50 19.35 -12.96 3.90
N VAL A 51 20.56 -12.43 4.00
CA VAL A 51 20.80 -10.98 4.00
C VAL A 51 20.32 -10.35 2.69
N THR A 52 20.65 -10.95 1.54
CA THR A 52 20.16 -10.50 0.23
C THR A 52 18.63 -10.52 0.17
N ALA A 53 17.98 -11.58 0.66
CA ALA A 53 16.52 -11.65 0.70
C ALA A 53 15.90 -10.51 1.53
N VAL A 54 16.46 -10.22 2.72
CA VAL A 54 16.00 -9.08 3.56
C VAL A 54 16.09 -7.78 2.79
N ILE A 55 17.22 -7.50 2.13
CA ILE A 55 17.42 -6.26 1.38
C ILE A 55 16.40 -6.14 0.25
N VAL A 56 16.22 -7.19 -0.55
CA VAL A 56 15.25 -7.19 -1.67
C VAL A 56 13.82 -6.94 -1.15
N LEU A 57 13.42 -7.59 -0.07
CA LEU A 57 12.09 -7.44 0.52
C LEU A 57 11.87 -6.02 1.06
N LEU A 58 12.86 -5.43 1.73
CA LEU A 58 12.78 -4.06 2.24
C LEU A 58 12.67 -3.04 1.10
N VAL A 59 13.47 -3.20 0.05
CA VAL A 59 13.42 -2.30 -1.12
C VAL A 59 12.08 -2.43 -1.84
N ALA A 60 11.65 -3.66 -2.16
CA ALA A 60 10.38 -3.90 -2.83
C ALA A 60 9.18 -3.42 -1.98
N GLY A 61 9.19 -3.72 -0.68
CA GLY A 61 8.17 -3.28 0.26
C GLY A 61 8.10 -1.76 0.37
N SER A 62 9.24 -1.07 0.38
CA SER A 62 9.30 0.40 0.45
C SER A 62 8.80 1.06 -0.84
N ILE A 63 9.20 0.53 -2.01
CA ILE A 63 8.72 1.01 -3.31
C ILE A 63 7.21 0.84 -3.44
N LEU A 64 6.63 -0.18 -2.81
CA LEU A 64 5.18 -0.41 -2.84
C LEU A 64 4.44 0.44 -1.80
N LEU A 65 4.92 0.49 -0.55
CA LEU A 65 4.26 1.20 0.54
C LEU A 65 4.27 2.72 0.37
N ALA A 66 5.41 3.31 -0.02
CA ALA A 66 5.52 4.77 -0.13
C ALA A 66 4.47 5.40 -1.06
N PRO A 67 4.31 4.97 -2.33
CA PRO A 67 3.26 5.50 -3.20
C PRO A 67 1.87 5.09 -2.71
N SER A 68 1.72 3.91 -2.12
CA SER A 68 0.41 3.44 -1.65
C SER A 68 -0.13 4.25 -0.47
N ILE A 69 0.74 4.71 0.42
CA ILE A 69 0.36 5.59 1.53
C ILE A 69 -0.08 6.95 0.98
N ILE A 70 0.66 7.54 0.03
CA ILE A 70 0.32 8.82 -0.60
C ILE A 70 -1.04 8.75 -1.30
N ILE A 71 -1.27 7.71 -2.10
CA ILE A 71 -2.55 7.50 -2.80
C ILE A 71 -3.70 7.35 -1.79
N GLY A 72 -3.46 6.63 -0.69
CA GLY A 72 -4.45 6.46 0.39
C GLY A 72 -4.88 7.79 1.00
N TYR A 73 -3.93 8.68 1.27
CA TYR A 73 -4.23 10.03 1.75
C TYR A 73 -4.96 10.88 0.70
N ALA A 74 -4.58 10.79 -0.57
CA ALA A 74 -5.24 11.52 -1.66
C ALA A 74 -6.71 11.12 -1.81
N VAL A 75 -7.01 9.81 -1.78
CA VAL A 75 -8.39 9.31 -1.82
C VAL A 75 -9.18 9.79 -0.60
N LYS A 76 -8.61 9.65 0.59
CA LYS A 76 -9.28 10.07 1.84
C LYS A 76 -9.55 11.58 1.87
N ALA A 77 -8.64 12.40 1.34
CA ALA A 77 -8.83 13.83 1.19
C ALA A 77 -9.96 14.14 0.20
N ALA A 78 -9.99 13.45 -0.95
CA ALA A 78 -11.05 13.61 -1.95
C ALA A 78 -12.43 13.24 -1.41
N GLU A 79 -12.55 12.15 -0.65
CA GLU A 79 -13.81 11.77 0.01
C GLU A 79 -14.26 12.79 1.08
N ARG A 80 -13.30 13.42 1.77
CA ARG A 80 -13.61 14.46 2.75
C ARG A 80 -14.15 15.71 2.08
N ASP A 81 -13.51 16.16 1.00
CA ASP A 81 -13.96 17.31 0.20
C ASP A 81 -15.35 17.07 -0.41
N ASP A 82 -15.60 15.87 -0.94
CA ASP A 82 -16.91 15.44 -1.43
C ASP A 82 -17.99 15.55 -0.32
N ARG A 83 -17.70 15.04 0.89
CA ARG A 83 -18.60 15.12 2.06
C ARG A 83 -18.86 16.56 2.51
N GLU A 84 -17.82 17.40 2.55
CA GLU A 84 -17.92 18.82 2.94
C GLU A 84 -18.76 19.62 1.92
N LYS A 85 -18.74 19.24 0.64
CA LYS A 85 -19.55 19.84 -0.42
C LYS A 85 -20.98 19.28 -0.51
N GLY A 86 -21.32 18.29 0.31
CA GLY A 86 -22.65 17.66 0.31
C GLY A 86 -22.93 16.83 -0.95
N LEU A 87 -21.88 16.37 -1.65
CA LEU A 87 -21.96 15.50 -2.83
C LEU A 87 -21.85 14.03 -2.42
#